data_AF-A0A317XNW9-F1
#
_entry.id   AF-A0A317XNW9-F1
#
_cell.length_a   1.000
_cell.length_b   1.000
_cell.length_c   1.000
_cell.angle_alpha   90.00
_cell.angle_beta   90.00
_cell.angle_gamma   90.00
#
_symmetry.space_group_name_H-M   'P 1'
#
loop_
_entity.id
_entity.type
_entity.pdbx_description
1 polymer ?
#
loop_
_entity_poly.entity_id
_entity_poly.type
_entity_poly.pdbx_seq_one_letter_code
_entity_poly.pdbx_strand_id
1 'polypeptide(L)'
;MPSISQRYSLQLRLWPVHAMSNNIDMFRVHLPNTDTTAQHSRTAGIGSLPRSILHPDTTFVDTSRRHRNLLAHSLTEMPPTPFQPSHGTPFKSTLSSSQQSRLNHSVAKPDSDSGPARLTAQDICPSDWRYLGEGGKNVVLTAEIDGTGPSKTLARFILPDSTLALRIAKIDPAHPSPDRVDSDDELDAFTECIIAPLLGNKELLPLSIPIALEDSRDRGIVDTLAARIEVCRPQARRASPIRIQADLLTHIDAVEDICAPLVVSSGPDHFDLQDTLCIEIKPKWGFLPCIDAIPAASPNRDIKSTYSRYKMHQVTKAIESNGSLSLEDFDALYDPLDLYSPDIARKRKAIEALRRDWHASQGSTNNLRLFWNGKPVAVNDAETLSDVARFLARQQGRENPSVTQNTVKLLDDLVSLLISELSTPRVPPAKASGQPCTVLDRLAFLQSSLDPLDVEGLAELWRQATGSDKLGVAASSSHDSSTASSPAMPDTVETLRACLDDLLPPTLPESPQANGTAESQLFRHISRFLVSSTFKDCSIMVRCNRDPKNPSEMVTKTKIIDLDMKPVSKLAKFQATDREVCSNFLRWMASLPQTPAPSVVP
;
A
#
# COMPACT_ATOMS: atom_id res chain seq x y z
N MET A 1 -28.07 -3.17 50.35
CA MET A 1 -27.18 -2.93 51.52
C MET A 1 -27.57 -3.93 52.61
N PRO A 2 -26.64 -4.63 53.28
CA PRO A 2 -25.15 -4.58 53.21
C PRO A 2 -24.55 -5.85 52.52
N SER A 3 -23.48 -5.79 51.71
CA SER A 3 -22.01 -5.61 51.96
C SER A 3 -21.37 -6.81 52.71
N ILE A 4 -20.40 -7.54 52.13
CA ILE A 4 -18.92 -7.34 52.19
C ILE A 4 -18.31 -8.36 51.17
N SER A 5 -17.69 -7.97 50.05
CA SER A 5 -16.28 -7.63 49.79
C SER A 5 -15.23 -8.69 50.18
N GLN A 6 -14.66 -9.40 49.19
CA GLN A 6 -13.29 -9.92 49.26
C GLN A 6 -12.63 -9.94 47.88
N ARG A 7 -11.48 -9.27 47.82
CA ARG A 7 -10.61 -9.00 46.66
C ARG A 7 -9.69 -10.21 46.40
N TYR A 8 -9.49 -10.57 45.13
CA TYR A 8 -8.35 -11.40 44.72
C TYR A 8 -7.15 -10.50 44.38
N SER A 9 -6.04 -10.73 45.07
CA SER A 9 -4.73 -10.11 44.85
C SER A 9 -3.94 -10.92 43.82
N LEU A 10 -3.46 -10.25 42.77
CA LEU A 10 -2.44 -10.78 41.85
C LEU A 10 -1.05 -10.46 42.44
N GLN A 11 -0.31 -11.51 42.81
CA GLN A 11 1.10 -11.42 43.19
C GLN A 11 1.96 -11.20 41.94
N LEU A 12 2.53 -10.00 41.82
CA LEU A 12 3.67 -9.69 40.98
C LEU A 12 4.94 -10.33 41.59
N ARG A 13 5.58 -11.25 40.88
CA ARG A 13 6.93 -11.71 41.19
C ARG A 13 7.94 -10.71 40.62
N LEU A 14 8.57 -9.96 41.50
CA LEU A 14 9.75 -9.13 41.26
C LEU A 14 10.99 -10.03 41.21
N TRP A 15 11.83 -9.87 40.18
CA TRP A 15 13.20 -10.38 40.14
C TRP A 15 14.15 -9.28 40.64
N PRO A 16 15.10 -9.56 41.55
CA PRO A 16 15.91 -8.52 42.17
C PRO A 16 17.05 -8.03 41.28
N VAL A 17 17.20 -6.71 41.23
CA VAL A 17 18.37 -5.98 40.75
C VAL A 17 19.38 -5.91 41.88
N HIS A 18 20.56 -6.50 41.71
CA HIS A 18 21.71 -6.23 42.56
C HIS A 18 22.60 -5.15 41.92
N ALA A 19 22.75 -4.06 42.66
CA ALA A 19 23.73 -3.01 42.43
C ALA A 19 25.15 -3.50 42.78
N MET A 20 26.14 -3.12 41.96
CA MET A 20 27.50 -2.88 42.42
C MET A 20 28.07 -1.64 41.74
N SER A 21 28.61 -0.78 42.60
CA SER A 21 29.21 0.52 42.35
C SER A 21 30.68 0.44 41.94
N ASN A 22 31.09 1.41 41.13
CA ASN A 22 32.38 2.11 41.06
C ASN A 22 33.69 1.34 41.34
N ASN A 23 34.57 1.32 40.34
CA ASN A 23 35.95 1.77 40.55
C ASN A 23 36.56 2.31 39.24
N ILE A 24 37.11 3.52 39.35
CA ILE A 24 38.01 4.18 38.41
C ILE A 24 39.42 3.66 38.74
N ASP A 25 40.21 3.25 37.75
CA ASP A 25 41.63 3.62 37.71
C ASP A 25 42.30 3.44 36.35
N MET A 26 43.21 4.36 36.08
CA MET A 26 44.09 4.47 34.91
C MET A 26 44.98 3.23 34.74
N PHE A 27 45.42 2.93 33.52
CA PHE A 27 46.86 2.86 33.19
C PHE A 27 47.10 2.83 31.67
N ARG A 28 48.26 3.40 31.33
CA ARG A 28 48.81 3.77 30.03
C ARG A 28 49.69 2.63 29.50
N VAL A 29 49.93 2.62 28.17
CA VAL A 29 51.19 2.19 27.47
C VAL A 29 51.39 0.68 27.19
N HIS A 30 51.38 0.27 25.91
CA HIS A 30 52.58 0.01 25.07
C HIS A 30 52.23 -0.54 23.67
N LEU A 31 52.87 0.03 22.65
CA LEU A 31 53.07 -0.55 21.30
C LEU A 31 54.02 -1.78 21.38
N PRO A 32 54.08 -2.60 20.32
CA PRO A 32 55.29 -2.51 19.50
C PRO A 32 55.09 -2.60 17.99
N ASN A 33 55.87 -1.75 17.30
CA ASN A 33 56.36 -1.94 15.93
C ASN A 33 57.15 -3.24 15.80
N THR A 34 57.14 -3.84 14.61
CA THR A 34 58.39 -4.23 13.93
C THR A 34 58.21 -4.17 12.42
N ASP A 35 58.90 -3.21 11.81
CA ASP A 35 59.34 -3.25 10.42
C ASP A 35 60.38 -4.35 10.24
N THR A 36 60.45 -4.95 9.05
CA THR A 36 61.76 -5.29 8.46
C THR A 36 61.68 -5.31 6.93
N THR A 37 62.80 -4.87 6.38
CA THR A 37 63.05 -4.22 5.09
C THR A 37 63.72 -5.15 4.07
N ALA A 38 63.85 -4.59 2.85
CA ALA A 38 64.84 -4.86 1.78
C ALA A 38 64.41 -5.86 0.69
N GLN A 39 64.10 -5.42 -0.54
CA GLN A 39 64.95 -4.85 -1.63
C GLN A 39 66.01 -5.79 -2.21
N HIS A 40 65.87 -6.14 -3.50
CA HIS A 40 66.86 -6.05 -4.62
C HIS A 40 66.18 -6.66 -5.88
N SER A 41 65.95 -6.02 -7.04
CA SER A 41 66.78 -5.26 -8.00
C SER A 41 67.10 -6.07 -9.28
N ARG A 42 66.70 -5.51 -10.46
CA ARG A 42 67.29 -5.62 -11.83
C ARG A 42 67.01 -6.92 -12.65
N THR A 43 66.84 -6.98 -13.99
CA THR A 43 66.88 -6.04 -15.16
C THR A 43 66.46 -6.77 -16.48
N ALA A 44 65.77 -6.04 -17.37
CA ALA A 44 65.93 -5.88 -18.85
C ALA A 44 65.73 -7.00 -19.92
N GLY A 45 65.07 -6.59 -21.03
CA GLY A 45 65.17 -7.16 -22.41
C GLY A 45 63.83 -7.18 -23.20
N ILE A 46 63.38 -6.09 -23.87
CA ILE A 46 63.56 -5.68 -25.30
C ILE A 46 62.82 -6.53 -26.37
N GLY A 47 62.03 -5.86 -27.25
CA GLY A 47 61.67 -6.29 -28.63
C GLY A 47 60.19 -6.10 -29.02
N SER A 48 59.73 -4.93 -29.46
CA SER A 48 59.58 -4.45 -30.86
C SER A 48 58.28 -4.85 -31.61
N LEU A 49 57.45 -3.83 -31.87
CA LEU A 49 56.33 -3.59 -32.81
C LEU A 49 56.68 -3.80 -34.33
N PRO A 50 55.83 -3.45 -35.36
CA PRO A 50 54.38 -3.10 -35.47
C PRO A 50 53.60 -3.63 -36.74
N ARG A 51 52.27 -3.34 -36.79
CA ARG A 51 51.37 -2.90 -37.94
C ARG A 51 51.22 -3.81 -39.20
N SER A 52 50.14 -3.85 -40.00
CA SER A 52 48.93 -3.02 -40.27
C SER A 52 47.96 -3.71 -41.26
N ILE A 53 46.65 -3.49 -41.09
CA ILE A 53 45.58 -3.10 -42.08
C ILE A 53 45.38 -3.92 -43.40
N LEU A 54 44.15 -4.45 -43.64
CA LEU A 54 43.22 -4.15 -44.77
C LEU A 54 42.12 -5.24 -44.97
N HIS A 55 40.86 -4.79 -45.09
CA HIS A 55 39.68 -5.43 -45.72
C HIS A 55 39.77 -5.32 -47.28
N PRO A 56 38.83 -5.77 -48.17
CA PRO A 56 37.53 -6.49 -48.03
C PRO A 56 37.22 -7.57 -49.15
N ASP A 57 35.98 -8.08 -49.13
CA ASP A 57 35.10 -8.54 -50.24
C ASP A 57 35.47 -9.69 -51.22
N THR A 58 34.50 -10.61 -51.40
CA THR A 58 33.92 -11.16 -52.67
C THR A 58 33.28 -12.55 -52.40
N THR A 59 31.95 -12.68 -52.32
CA THR A 59 30.96 -13.02 -53.39
C THR A 59 31.01 -14.43 -54.00
N PHE A 60 29.81 -15.05 -53.99
CA PHE A 60 29.16 -15.80 -55.08
C PHE A 60 29.27 -17.35 -55.18
N VAL A 61 28.07 -17.98 -55.08
CA VAL A 61 27.46 -18.97 -56.01
C VAL A 61 28.05 -20.39 -56.03
N ASP A 62 27.31 -21.51 -56.16
CA ASP A 62 25.89 -21.88 -56.21
C ASP A 62 25.86 -23.42 -56.45
N THR A 63 24.68 -24.02 -56.25
CA THR A 63 24.18 -25.26 -56.83
C THR A 63 24.79 -26.61 -56.40
N SER A 64 23.95 -27.47 -55.80
CA SER A 64 23.20 -28.48 -56.56
C SER A 64 22.55 -29.55 -55.67
N ARG A 65 21.21 -29.52 -55.65
CA ARG A 65 20.23 -30.61 -55.86
C ARG A 65 20.66 -32.06 -55.53
N ARG A 66 19.81 -32.72 -54.70
CA ARG A 66 19.09 -33.95 -55.11
C ARG A 66 17.72 -34.09 -54.41
N HIS A 67 16.72 -34.35 -55.24
CA HIS A 67 15.29 -34.54 -54.95
C HIS A 67 14.95 -35.98 -54.53
N ARG A 68 13.86 -36.10 -53.76
CA ARG A 68 12.77 -37.14 -53.71
C ARG A 68 12.38 -37.35 -52.23
N ASN A 69 11.12 -37.37 -51.79
CA ASN A 69 9.81 -37.52 -52.43
C ASN A 69 8.73 -36.78 -51.61
N LEU A 70 7.68 -36.38 -52.32
CA LEU A 70 6.43 -35.80 -51.85
C LEU A 70 5.61 -36.78 -50.98
N LEU A 71 4.93 -36.27 -49.96
CA LEU A 71 3.48 -36.42 -49.82
C LEU A 71 2.94 -35.27 -48.95
N ALA A 72 1.93 -34.59 -49.50
CA ALA A 72 1.39 -33.33 -49.04
C ALA A 72 0.33 -33.53 -47.95
N HIS A 73 0.38 -32.72 -46.89
CA HIS A 73 -0.81 -32.24 -46.20
C HIS A 73 -0.67 -30.75 -45.94
N SER A 74 -1.66 -30.02 -46.44
CA SER A 74 -1.81 -28.57 -46.45
C SER A 74 -1.82 -27.96 -45.05
N LEU A 75 -0.76 -27.23 -44.70
CA LEU A 75 -0.77 -26.23 -43.64
C LEU A 75 -0.19 -24.94 -44.23
N THR A 76 -1.07 -23.99 -44.52
CA THR A 76 -0.69 -22.60 -44.81
C THR A 76 -0.17 -21.95 -43.53
N GLU A 77 1.16 -21.86 -43.42
CA GLU A 77 1.84 -20.99 -42.46
C GLU A 77 1.50 -19.52 -42.80
N MET A 78 0.85 -18.83 -41.86
CA MET A 78 0.85 -17.37 -41.83
C MET A 78 2.10 -16.89 -41.06
N PRO A 79 2.73 -15.78 -41.48
CA PRO A 79 3.91 -15.23 -40.82
C PRO A 79 3.60 -14.80 -39.38
N PRO A 80 4.58 -14.86 -38.46
CA PRO A 80 4.38 -14.49 -37.07
C PRO A 80 4.06 -12.99 -36.95
N THR A 81 2.89 -12.68 -36.40
CA THR A 81 2.47 -11.33 -36.02
C THR A 81 3.22 -10.90 -34.74
N PRO A 82 3.83 -9.70 -34.71
CA PRO A 82 4.49 -9.19 -33.52
C PRO A 82 3.49 -8.39 -32.67
N PHE A 83 2.55 -9.07 -32.00
CA PHE A 83 1.66 -8.41 -31.04
C PHE A 83 1.33 -9.35 -29.88
N GLN A 84 2.23 -9.35 -28.89
CA GLN A 84 1.90 -9.77 -27.53
C GLN A 84 1.50 -8.49 -26.77
N PRO A 85 0.24 -8.32 -26.35
CA PRO A 85 -0.13 -7.17 -25.53
C PRO A 85 0.50 -7.34 -24.15
N SER A 86 1.54 -6.56 -23.85
CA SER A 86 2.00 -6.34 -22.49
C SER A 86 0.88 -5.66 -21.70
N HIS A 87 0.10 -6.43 -20.94
CA HIS A 87 -0.86 -5.90 -19.98
C HIS A 87 -0.12 -5.28 -18.80
N GLY A 88 0.45 -4.10 -19.01
CA GLY A 88 1.09 -3.26 -18.00
C GLY A 88 0.41 -1.91 -17.94
N THR A 89 -0.81 -1.83 -17.40
CA THR A 89 -1.29 -0.55 -16.87
C THR A 89 -0.76 -0.44 -15.43
N PRO A 90 0.15 0.49 -15.12
CA PRO A 90 0.79 0.58 -13.79
C PRO A 90 -0.19 1.00 -12.66
N PHE A 91 -1.43 1.38 -13.00
CA PHE A 91 -2.41 1.96 -12.08
C PHE A 91 -3.45 0.99 -11.52
N LYS A 92 -3.20 -0.33 -11.52
CA LYS A 92 -4.21 -1.30 -11.05
C LYS A 92 -4.55 -1.21 -9.54
N SER A 93 -3.99 -0.28 -8.77
CA SER A 93 -4.36 -0.13 -7.35
C SER A 93 -4.20 1.25 -6.70
N THR A 94 -3.21 2.08 -7.07
CA THR A 94 -2.77 3.11 -6.11
C THR A 94 -3.58 4.42 -6.09
N LEU A 95 -4.07 4.92 -7.24
CA LEU A 95 -4.81 6.19 -7.30
C LEU A 95 -6.28 6.05 -7.73
N SER A 96 -6.60 5.04 -8.55
CA SER A 96 -7.93 4.96 -9.18
C SER A 96 -9.01 4.29 -8.31
N SER A 97 -8.64 3.49 -7.31
CA SER A 97 -9.58 2.76 -6.46
C SER A 97 -9.68 3.26 -5.02
N SER A 98 -8.79 4.15 -4.57
CA SER A 98 -8.32 4.13 -3.17
C SER A 98 -8.55 5.39 -2.33
N GLN A 99 -9.24 6.41 -2.85
CA GLN A 99 -9.34 7.74 -2.22
C GLN A 99 -10.78 8.28 -2.08
N GLN A 100 -11.77 7.48 -1.65
CA GLN A 100 -13.19 7.91 -1.60
C GLN A 100 -13.56 8.57 -0.26
N SER A 101 -13.90 9.88 -0.24
CA SER A 101 -14.78 10.49 0.77
C SER A 101 -15.41 11.85 0.34
N ARG A 102 -16.73 12.02 0.50
CA ARG A 102 -17.47 13.28 0.57
C ARG A 102 -17.41 13.87 1.97
N LEU A 103 -17.18 15.18 2.05
CA LEU A 103 -17.49 16.02 3.20
C LEU A 103 -18.79 16.80 2.93
N ASN A 104 -19.85 16.51 3.68
CA ASN A 104 -20.96 17.43 3.88
C ASN A 104 -20.70 18.23 5.16
N HIS A 105 -20.45 19.53 4.99
CA HIS A 105 -20.67 20.50 6.05
C HIS A 105 -22.16 20.46 6.40
N SER A 106 -22.50 20.08 7.63
CA SER A 106 -23.76 20.50 8.22
C SER A 106 -23.84 22.02 8.13
N VAL A 107 -25.00 22.50 7.69
CA VAL A 107 -25.33 23.92 7.58
C VAL A 107 -25.28 24.55 8.97
N ALA A 108 -24.09 24.96 9.39
CA ALA A 108 -23.88 26.03 10.34
C ALA A 108 -23.31 27.20 9.53
N LYS A 109 -23.99 28.34 9.58
CA LYS A 109 -23.52 29.58 8.92
C LYS A 109 -22.06 29.83 9.32
N PRO A 110 -21.13 30.02 8.36
CA PRO A 110 -19.79 30.42 8.67
C PRO A 110 -19.80 31.91 9.02
N ASP A 111 -19.65 32.21 10.31
CA ASP A 111 -18.93 33.42 10.68
C ASP A 111 -17.44 33.04 10.72
N SER A 112 -16.65 33.72 9.89
CA SER A 112 -15.18 33.64 9.67
C SER A 112 -14.67 32.82 8.47
N ASP A 113 -13.68 33.42 7.80
CA ASP A 113 -13.44 33.43 6.35
C ASP A 113 -12.13 32.72 5.97
N SER A 114 -11.95 31.45 6.39
CA SER A 114 -10.67 30.74 6.16
C SER A 114 -10.77 29.23 5.95
N GLY A 115 -11.88 28.74 5.39
CA GLY A 115 -11.94 27.40 4.79
C GLY A 115 -11.47 27.40 3.33
N PRO A 116 -10.96 26.29 2.78
CA PRO A 116 -10.70 26.20 1.34
C PRO A 116 -12.00 26.48 0.59
N ALA A 117 -11.96 27.44 -0.35
CA ALA A 117 -13.14 27.87 -1.09
C ALA A 117 -13.83 26.67 -1.75
N ARG A 118 -15.15 26.54 -1.55
CA ARG A 118 -15.95 25.43 -2.11
C ARG A 118 -15.71 25.32 -3.63
N LEU A 119 -15.25 24.14 -4.07
CA LEU A 119 -15.07 23.82 -5.48
C LEU A 119 -16.42 23.51 -6.13
N THR A 120 -16.60 23.98 -7.35
CA THR A 120 -17.79 23.76 -8.17
C THR A 120 -17.40 23.22 -9.53
N ALA A 121 -18.33 22.58 -10.24
CA ALA A 121 -18.04 22.07 -11.58
C ALA A 121 -17.64 23.19 -12.56
N GLN A 122 -18.13 24.42 -12.33
CA GLN A 122 -17.76 25.60 -13.13
C GLN A 122 -16.29 26.04 -12.95
N ASP A 123 -15.62 25.59 -11.90
CA ASP A 123 -14.18 25.84 -11.70
C ASP A 123 -13.31 24.94 -12.61
N ILE A 124 -13.91 23.93 -13.26
CA ILE A 124 -13.21 22.97 -14.09
C ILE A 124 -13.18 23.47 -15.53
N CYS A 125 -11.98 23.77 -16.02
CA CYS A 125 -11.74 23.93 -17.46
C CYS A 125 -11.24 22.60 -18.04
N PRO A 126 -11.97 21.92 -18.93
CA PRO A 126 -11.58 20.60 -19.45
C PRO A 126 -10.22 20.54 -20.16
N SER A 127 -9.68 21.68 -20.60
CA SER A 127 -8.34 21.75 -21.19
C SER A 127 -7.22 21.49 -20.20
N ASP A 128 -7.46 21.76 -18.92
CA ASP A 128 -6.44 21.76 -17.86
C ASP A 128 -6.25 20.36 -17.25
N TRP A 129 -6.92 19.35 -17.79
CA TRP A 129 -6.96 18.00 -17.24
C TRP A 129 -6.56 16.98 -18.29
N ARG A 130 -5.68 16.06 -17.90
CA ARG A 130 -5.26 14.93 -18.73
C ARG A 130 -5.52 13.61 -18.04
N TYR A 131 -5.72 12.57 -18.84
CA TYR A 131 -5.89 11.21 -18.35
C TYR A 131 -4.66 10.77 -17.54
N LEU A 132 -4.86 10.34 -16.30
CA LEU A 132 -3.83 9.74 -15.46
C LEU A 132 -3.94 8.21 -15.44
N GLY A 133 -5.14 7.68 -15.22
CA GLY A 133 -5.38 6.24 -15.14
C GLY A 133 -6.83 5.87 -14.88
N GLU A 134 -7.15 4.58 -15.00
CA GLU A 134 -8.48 4.07 -14.65
C GLU A 134 -8.49 2.64 -14.09
N GLY A 135 -9.37 2.43 -13.11
CA GLY A 135 -9.64 1.18 -12.44
C GLY A 135 -10.90 0.50 -13.00
N GLY A 136 -11.49 -0.41 -12.23
CA GLY A 136 -12.79 -0.98 -12.58
C GLY A 136 -13.93 0.04 -12.48
N LYS A 137 -13.90 0.86 -11.43
CA LYS A 137 -15.00 1.76 -11.06
C LYS A 137 -14.78 3.23 -11.42
N ASN A 138 -13.55 3.72 -11.46
CA ASN A 138 -13.28 5.15 -11.63
C ASN A 138 -12.26 5.43 -12.72
N VAL A 139 -12.26 6.67 -13.21
CA VAL A 139 -11.21 7.30 -14.00
C VAL A 139 -10.61 8.44 -13.18
N VAL A 140 -9.29 8.61 -13.27
CA VAL A 140 -8.56 9.71 -12.61
C VAL A 140 -7.88 10.57 -13.68
N LEU A 141 -8.00 11.88 -13.51
CA LEU A 141 -7.40 12.90 -14.34
C LEU A 141 -6.49 13.74 -13.47
N THR A 142 -5.30 14.06 -13.96
CA THR A 142 -4.34 14.93 -13.26
C THR A 142 -4.30 16.29 -13.95
N ALA A 143 -3.95 17.31 -13.16
CA ALA A 143 -3.73 18.67 -13.64
C ALA A 143 -2.64 18.69 -14.72
N GLU A 144 -2.92 19.37 -15.82
CA GLU A 144 -1.95 19.68 -16.86
C GLU A 144 -1.43 21.11 -16.63
N ILE A 145 -0.24 21.19 -16.03
CA ILE A 145 0.45 22.45 -15.76
C ILE A 145 1.53 22.58 -16.82
N ASP A 146 1.36 23.54 -17.73
CA ASP A 146 2.36 23.84 -18.73
C ASP A 146 3.43 24.81 -18.18
N GLY A 147 4.45 25.10 -18.99
CA GLY A 147 5.54 26.01 -18.60
C GLY A 147 5.12 27.48 -18.43
N THR A 148 3.85 27.82 -18.66
CA THR A 148 3.28 29.15 -18.39
C THR A 148 2.55 29.23 -17.05
N GLY A 149 2.50 28.12 -16.31
CA GLY A 149 1.88 28.01 -14.99
C GLY A 149 0.41 27.56 -15.07
N PRO A 150 -0.23 27.35 -13.91
CA PRO A 150 -1.63 26.98 -13.87
C PRO A 150 -2.52 28.10 -14.41
N SER A 151 -3.54 27.72 -15.19
CA SER A 151 -4.63 28.61 -15.54
C SER A 151 -5.32 29.15 -14.29
N LYS A 152 -6.08 30.25 -14.42
CA LYS A 152 -6.86 30.82 -13.30
C LYS A 152 -7.85 29.81 -12.70
N THR A 153 -8.42 28.94 -13.54
CA THR A 153 -9.31 27.85 -13.12
C THR A 153 -8.55 26.78 -12.36
N LEU A 154 -7.39 26.36 -12.89
CA LEU A 154 -6.56 25.33 -12.27
C LEU A 154 -5.94 25.76 -10.94
N ALA A 155 -5.70 27.05 -10.74
CA ALA A 155 -5.19 27.59 -9.48
C ALA A 155 -6.08 27.24 -8.26
N ARG A 156 -7.39 27.01 -8.46
CA ARG A 156 -8.29 26.56 -7.39
C ARG A 156 -8.07 25.11 -6.95
N PHE A 157 -7.40 24.31 -7.77
CA PHE A 157 -7.09 22.90 -7.53
C PHE A 157 -5.65 22.69 -7.04
N ILE A 158 -4.90 23.76 -6.81
CA ILE A 158 -3.54 23.72 -6.28
C ILE A 158 -3.59 24.10 -4.81
N LEU A 159 -3.06 23.22 -3.97
CA LEU A 159 -2.94 23.41 -2.54
C LEU A 159 -1.50 23.82 -2.19
N PRO A 160 -1.25 24.43 -1.01
CA PRO A 160 0.09 24.86 -0.63
C PRO A 160 1.14 23.74 -0.62
N ASP A 161 0.68 22.49 -0.46
CA ASP A 161 1.51 21.33 -0.25
C ASP A 161 1.19 20.17 -1.20
N SER A 162 0.25 20.32 -2.13
CA SER A 162 -0.22 19.24 -3.00
C SER A 162 -1.00 19.80 -4.19
N THR A 163 -1.37 18.94 -5.14
CA THR A 163 -2.27 19.29 -6.25
C THR A 163 -3.42 18.31 -6.25
N LEU A 164 -4.62 18.78 -6.62
CA LEU A 164 -5.79 17.92 -6.72
C LEU A 164 -5.87 17.28 -8.12
N ALA A 165 -6.22 16.01 -8.16
CA ALA A 165 -6.67 15.27 -9.32
C ALA A 165 -8.21 15.23 -9.36
N LEU A 166 -8.81 15.07 -10.53
CA LEU A 166 -10.23 14.74 -10.65
C LEU A 166 -10.41 13.24 -10.69
N ARG A 167 -11.35 12.73 -9.91
CA ARG A 167 -11.84 11.36 -10.00
C ARG A 167 -13.30 11.35 -10.44
N ILE A 168 -13.58 10.55 -11.45
CA ILE A 168 -14.90 10.43 -12.06
C ILE A 168 -15.32 8.96 -12.05
N ALA A 169 -16.48 8.67 -11.47
CA ALA A 169 -17.03 7.32 -11.45
C ALA A 169 -17.50 6.89 -12.85
N LYS A 170 -17.34 5.59 -13.14
CA LYS A 170 -17.83 4.92 -14.35
C LYS A 170 -19.04 4.08 -14.01
N ILE A 171 -20.05 4.10 -14.88
CA ILE A 171 -21.34 3.45 -14.67
C ILE A 171 -21.51 2.34 -15.72
N ASP A 172 -22.01 1.19 -15.24
CA ASP A 172 -22.43 0.09 -16.09
C ASP A 172 -23.87 0.36 -16.57
N PRO A 173 -24.12 0.50 -17.89
CA PRO A 173 -25.46 0.73 -18.41
C PRO A 173 -26.42 -0.46 -18.22
N ALA A 174 -25.92 -1.69 -18.04
CA ALA A 174 -26.76 -2.86 -17.76
C ALA A 174 -27.25 -2.89 -16.30
N HIS A 175 -26.51 -2.24 -15.41
CA HIS A 175 -26.84 -2.07 -14.01
C HIS A 175 -26.62 -0.61 -13.61
N PRO A 176 -27.45 0.32 -14.12
CA PRO A 176 -27.41 1.72 -13.70
C PRO A 176 -27.99 1.76 -12.29
N SER A 177 -27.20 1.40 -11.28
CA SER A 177 -27.72 1.21 -9.94
C SER A 177 -28.21 2.54 -9.36
N PRO A 178 -29.49 2.68 -8.99
CA PRO A 178 -29.91 3.71 -8.04
C PRO A 178 -29.20 3.54 -6.69
N ASP A 179 -28.77 2.32 -6.35
CA ASP A 179 -28.04 1.94 -5.11
C ASP A 179 -26.61 2.51 -4.99
N ARG A 180 -26.15 3.33 -5.96
CA ARG A 180 -24.79 3.88 -5.95
C ARG A 180 -24.63 5.09 -5.07
N VAL A 181 -25.68 5.91 -4.94
CA VAL A 181 -25.72 7.01 -3.98
C VAL A 181 -25.51 6.42 -2.59
N ASP A 182 -26.21 5.31 -2.28
CA ASP A 182 -26.01 4.56 -1.05
C ASP A 182 -24.58 3.98 -0.95
N SER A 183 -24.02 3.41 -2.03
CA SER A 183 -22.68 2.77 -1.94
C SER A 183 -21.49 3.73 -1.82
N ASP A 184 -21.54 4.90 -2.46
CA ASP A 184 -20.48 5.91 -2.34
C ASP A 184 -20.66 6.72 -1.04
N ASP A 185 -21.89 7.12 -0.68
CA ASP A 185 -22.15 7.77 0.61
C ASP A 185 -21.81 6.83 1.78
N GLU A 186 -22.01 5.51 1.63
CA GLU A 186 -21.61 4.51 2.62
C GLU A 186 -20.08 4.37 2.72
N LEU A 187 -19.34 4.43 1.62
CA LEU A 187 -17.88 4.36 1.68
C LEU A 187 -17.28 5.62 2.30
N ASP A 188 -17.89 6.77 2.04
CA ASP A 188 -17.51 8.05 2.61
C ASP A 188 -17.82 8.06 4.11
N ALA A 189 -19.01 7.59 4.50
CA ALA A 189 -19.39 7.38 5.88
C ALA A 189 -18.45 6.36 6.56
N PHE A 190 -18.03 5.30 5.88
CA PHE A 190 -17.04 4.35 6.41
C PHE A 190 -15.71 5.05 6.69
N THR A 191 -15.25 5.88 5.75
CA THR A 191 -14.01 6.65 5.91
C THR A 191 -14.10 7.64 7.08
N GLU A 192 -15.17 8.42 7.15
CA GLU A 192 -15.34 9.50 8.14
C GLU A 192 -15.74 8.99 9.53
N CYS A 193 -16.62 7.99 9.61
CA CYS A 193 -17.20 7.51 10.87
C CYS A 193 -16.42 6.34 11.46
N ILE A 194 -15.59 5.63 10.68
CA ILE A 194 -14.84 4.45 11.16
C ILE A 194 -13.35 4.65 10.95
N ILE A 195 -12.87 4.83 9.71
CA ILE A 195 -11.43 4.84 9.41
C ILE A 195 -10.72 6.04 10.04
N ALA A 196 -11.17 7.27 9.81
CA ALA A 196 -10.51 8.47 10.32
C ALA A 196 -10.44 8.49 11.87
N PRO A 197 -11.52 8.19 12.61
CA PRO A 197 -11.45 8.08 14.07
C PRO A 197 -10.55 6.94 14.55
N LEU A 198 -10.55 5.78 13.87
CA LEU A 198 -9.65 4.67 14.18
C LEU A 198 -8.20 5.00 13.87
N LEU A 199 -7.87 5.78 12.85
CA LEU A 199 -6.50 6.24 12.63
C LEU A 199 -6.07 7.28 13.67
N GLY A 200 -7.01 8.08 14.19
CA GLY A 200 -6.75 9.10 15.21
C GLY A 200 -6.06 10.36 14.68
N ASN A 201 -5.76 10.41 13.37
CA ASN A 201 -5.26 11.58 12.67
C ASN A 201 -5.80 11.59 11.24
N LYS A 202 -6.72 12.50 10.93
CA LYS A 202 -7.33 12.64 9.60
C LYS A 202 -6.33 13.11 8.53
N GLU A 203 -5.24 13.77 8.91
CA GLU A 203 -4.21 14.21 7.96
C GLU A 203 -3.46 13.04 7.32
N LEU A 204 -3.54 11.84 7.90
CA LEU A 204 -3.03 10.60 7.29
C LEU A 204 -3.89 10.12 6.12
N LEU A 205 -5.11 10.64 5.95
CA LEU A 205 -5.94 10.33 4.80
C LEU A 205 -5.68 11.35 3.68
N PRO A 206 -5.72 10.92 2.41
CA PRO A 206 -5.70 11.86 1.29
C PRO A 206 -6.92 12.76 1.36
N LEU A 207 -6.74 14.04 1.02
CA LEU A 207 -7.88 14.94 0.89
C LEU A 207 -8.79 14.49 -0.26
N SER A 208 -10.10 14.54 -0.05
CA SER A 208 -11.13 14.30 -1.07
C SER A 208 -12.22 15.34 -0.88
N ILE A 209 -12.57 16.03 -1.98
CA ILE A 209 -13.55 17.13 -2.00
C ILE A 209 -14.58 16.81 -3.08
N PRO A 210 -15.85 16.60 -2.72
CA PRO A 210 -16.88 16.39 -3.72
C PRO A 210 -17.28 17.68 -4.43
N ILE A 211 -17.51 17.55 -5.73
CA ILE A 211 -17.96 18.59 -6.64
C ILE A 211 -19.33 18.15 -7.16
N ALA A 212 -20.39 18.76 -6.63
CA ALA A 212 -21.76 18.45 -7.02
C ALA A 212 -22.03 18.80 -8.50
N LEU A 213 -22.87 17.99 -9.14
CA LEU A 213 -23.37 18.23 -10.50
C LEU A 213 -24.85 18.61 -10.43
N GLU A 214 -25.12 19.91 -10.34
CA GLU A 214 -26.44 20.45 -10.02
C GLU A 214 -27.31 20.55 -11.28
N ASP A 215 -26.73 20.93 -12.42
CA ASP A 215 -27.48 21.19 -13.65
C ASP A 215 -26.88 20.54 -14.91
N SER A 216 -27.47 20.81 -16.07
CA SER A 216 -27.02 20.27 -17.36
C SER A 216 -25.69 20.86 -17.83
N ARG A 217 -25.32 22.06 -17.35
CA ARG A 217 -24.04 22.68 -17.68
C ARG A 217 -22.91 21.95 -16.99
N ASP A 218 -23.08 21.59 -15.73
CA ASP A 218 -22.10 20.80 -14.97
C ASP A 218 -21.87 19.43 -15.64
N ARG A 219 -22.95 18.77 -16.07
CA ARG A 219 -22.89 17.49 -16.79
C ARG A 219 -22.16 17.63 -18.13
N GLY A 220 -22.40 18.72 -18.87
CA GLY A 220 -21.69 19.03 -20.11
C GLY A 220 -20.17 19.20 -19.94
N ILE A 221 -19.70 19.70 -18.79
CA ILE A 221 -18.28 19.77 -18.46
C ILE A 221 -17.69 18.36 -18.31
N VAL A 222 -18.39 17.46 -17.60
CA VAL A 222 -17.99 16.06 -17.42
C VAL A 222 -17.98 15.30 -18.74
N ASP A 223 -18.97 15.50 -19.60
CA ASP A 223 -18.99 14.91 -20.95
C ASP A 223 -17.82 15.40 -21.81
N THR A 224 -17.48 16.68 -21.71
CA THR A 224 -16.32 17.26 -22.41
C THR A 224 -15.01 16.62 -21.92
N LEU A 225 -14.85 16.44 -20.60
CA LEU A 225 -13.72 15.71 -20.03
C LEU A 225 -13.66 14.27 -20.58
N ALA A 226 -14.77 13.54 -20.50
CA ALA A 226 -14.87 12.16 -20.97
C ALA A 226 -14.48 12.02 -22.45
N ALA A 227 -14.97 12.92 -23.30
CA ALA A 227 -14.64 12.94 -24.73
C ALA A 227 -13.14 13.22 -24.97
N ARG A 228 -12.54 14.17 -24.24
CA ARG A 228 -11.11 14.53 -24.38
C ARG A 228 -10.19 13.36 -24.01
N ILE A 229 -10.49 12.66 -22.92
CA ILE A 229 -9.61 11.59 -22.43
C ILE A 229 -9.78 10.28 -23.19
N GLU A 230 -10.86 10.11 -23.96
CA GLU A 230 -11.24 8.82 -24.54
C GLU A 230 -10.10 8.20 -25.34
N VAL A 231 -9.39 8.99 -26.15
CA VAL A 231 -8.29 8.51 -27.01
C VAL A 231 -7.11 7.97 -26.20
N CYS A 232 -6.91 8.50 -24.99
CA CYS A 232 -5.81 8.15 -24.08
C CYS A 232 -6.13 6.90 -23.25
N ARG A 233 -7.39 6.46 -23.21
CA ARG A 233 -7.81 5.28 -22.45
C ARG A 233 -7.30 4.00 -23.12
N PRO A 234 -6.84 2.99 -22.34
CA PRO A 234 -6.43 1.70 -22.87
C PRO A 234 -7.54 1.06 -23.72
N GLN A 235 -7.18 0.39 -24.83
CA GLN A 235 -8.16 -0.19 -25.75
C GLN A 235 -9.15 -1.13 -25.06
N ALA A 236 -8.66 -2.00 -24.15
CA ALA A 236 -9.51 -2.91 -23.38
C ALA A 236 -10.51 -2.18 -22.46
N ARG A 237 -10.18 -0.95 -22.02
CA ARG A 237 -11.07 -0.12 -21.21
C ARG A 237 -12.08 0.65 -22.05
N ARG A 238 -11.70 1.08 -23.25
CA ARG A 238 -12.62 1.69 -24.23
C ARG A 238 -13.67 0.70 -24.74
N ALA A 239 -13.30 -0.56 -24.92
CA ALA A 239 -14.22 -1.62 -25.34
C ALA A 239 -15.23 -2.03 -24.24
N SER A 240 -15.04 -1.58 -23.00
CA SER A 240 -15.93 -1.90 -21.88
C SER A 240 -17.22 -1.06 -21.95
N PRO A 241 -18.40 -1.64 -21.67
CA PRO A 241 -19.64 -0.87 -21.55
C PRO A 241 -19.62 0.06 -20.31
N ILE A 242 -18.84 -0.28 -19.29
CA ILE A 242 -18.63 0.54 -18.08
C ILE A 242 -17.82 1.80 -18.43
N ARG A 243 -18.46 2.97 -18.40
CA ARG A 243 -17.89 4.26 -18.84
C ARG A 243 -18.44 5.44 -18.03
N ILE A 244 -17.87 6.63 -18.20
CA ILE A 244 -18.42 7.86 -17.61
C ILE A 244 -19.79 8.13 -18.24
N GLN A 245 -20.81 8.37 -17.41
CA GLN A 245 -22.16 8.73 -17.84
C GLN A 245 -22.62 9.94 -17.01
N ALA A 246 -22.35 11.16 -17.49
CA ALA A 246 -22.53 12.39 -16.71
C ALA A 246 -23.96 12.57 -16.19
N ASP A 247 -24.97 12.19 -16.99
CA ASP A 247 -26.39 12.30 -16.62
C ASP A 247 -26.78 11.50 -15.37
N LEU A 248 -26.05 10.44 -15.07
CA LEU A 248 -26.30 9.57 -13.93
C LEU A 248 -25.43 9.91 -12.71
N LEU A 249 -24.52 10.87 -12.84
CA LEU A 249 -23.66 11.31 -11.74
C LEU A 249 -24.32 12.44 -10.95
N THR A 250 -24.21 12.36 -9.63
CA THR A 250 -24.59 13.44 -8.70
C THR A 250 -23.41 14.33 -8.32
N HIS A 251 -22.19 13.81 -8.48
CA HIS A 251 -20.94 14.51 -8.22
C HIS A 251 -19.76 13.85 -8.95
N ILE A 252 -18.62 14.53 -8.93
CA ILE A 252 -17.28 13.96 -9.08
C ILE A 252 -16.42 14.38 -7.89
N ASP A 253 -15.21 13.86 -7.75
CA ASP A 253 -14.33 14.21 -6.63
C ASP A 253 -13.06 14.91 -7.10
N ALA A 254 -12.63 15.92 -6.36
CA ALA A 254 -11.26 16.41 -6.40
C ALA A 254 -10.47 15.77 -5.26
N VAL A 255 -9.48 14.95 -5.59
CA VAL A 255 -8.70 14.12 -4.64
C VAL A 255 -7.24 14.54 -4.64
N GLU A 256 -6.56 14.41 -3.50
CA GLU A 256 -5.13 14.73 -3.37
C GLU A 256 -4.28 13.82 -4.30
N ASP A 257 -3.62 14.42 -5.28
CA ASP A 257 -2.62 13.77 -6.13
C ASP A 257 -1.28 13.72 -5.38
N ILE A 258 -1.15 12.69 -4.54
CA ILE A 258 0.02 12.49 -3.67
C ILE A 258 1.32 12.41 -4.48
N CYS A 259 1.26 11.92 -5.71
CA CYS A 259 2.43 11.70 -6.55
C CYS A 259 2.79 12.92 -7.41
N ALA A 260 1.89 13.89 -7.58
CA ALA A 260 2.10 15.04 -8.46
C ALA A 260 3.30 15.92 -8.03
N PRO A 261 3.98 16.55 -9.00
CA PRO A 261 4.94 17.61 -8.71
C PRO A 261 4.26 18.73 -7.90
N LEU A 262 4.99 19.37 -7.00
CA LEU A 262 4.47 20.51 -6.25
C LEU A 262 4.55 21.77 -7.11
N VAL A 263 3.44 22.51 -7.20
CA VAL A 263 3.45 23.82 -7.86
C VAL A 263 3.86 24.88 -6.84
N VAL A 264 4.95 25.58 -7.11
CA VAL A 264 5.50 26.62 -6.24
C VAL A 264 5.46 27.94 -6.98
N SER A 265 4.92 28.99 -6.35
CA SER A 265 4.97 30.34 -6.91
C SER A 265 6.39 30.91 -6.76
N SER A 266 7.00 31.27 -7.88
CA SER A 266 8.29 31.98 -7.94
C SER A 266 8.12 33.48 -8.22
N GLY A 267 6.87 33.94 -8.35
CA GLY A 267 6.49 35.35 -8.51
C GLY A 267 4.98 35.52 -8.68
N PRO A 268 4.49 36.77 -8.86
CA PRO A 268 3.06 37.06 -9.01
C PRO A 268 2.38 36.29 -10.15
N ASP A 269 3.11 36.02 -11.23
CA ASP A 269 2.63 35.35 -12.45
C ASP A 269 3.57 34.21 -12.90
N HIS A 270 4.45 33.72 -12.01
CA HIS A 270 5.40 32.65 -12.32
C HIS A 270 5.25 31.49 -11.34
N PHE A 271 5.15 30.29 -11.90
CA PHE A 271 5.00 29.05 -11.17
C PHE A 271 6.03 28.05 -11.67
N ASP A 272 6.76 27.46 -10.74
CA ASP A 272 7.71 26.39 -11.00
C ASP A 272 7.16 25.06 -10.49
N LEU A 273 7.47 24.00 -11.23
CA LEU A 273 7.23 22.64 -10.78
C LEU A 273 8.43 22.18 -9.97
N GLN A 274 8.20 21.92 -8.70
CA GLN A 274 9.20 21.31 -7.83
C GLN A 274 9.09 19.79 -7.89
N ASP A 275 10.25 19.14 -7.96
CA ASP A 275 10.37 17.70 -7.95
C ASP A 275 9.71 17.07 -6.70
N THR A 276 8.95 15.99 -6.94
CA THR A 276 8.30 15.14 -5.95
C THR A 276 8.77 13.71 -6.11
N LEU A 277 9.30 13.13 -5.04
CA LEU A 277 9.44 11.68 -4.90
C LEU A 277 8.26 11.16 -4.07
N CYS A 278 7.58 10.13 -4.54
CA CYS A 278 6.60 9.41 -3.74
C CYS A 278 6.94 7.91 -3.69
N ILE A 279 6.81 7.32 -2.50
CA ILE A 279 7.15 5.93 -2.22
C ILE A 279 5.89 5.25 -1.67
N GLU A 280 5.42 4.21 -2.34
CA GLU A 280 4.32 3.36 -1.87
C GLU A 280 4.89 2.10 -1.20
N ILE A 281 4.45 1.80 0.01
CA ILE A 281 4.75 0.55 0.73
C ILE A 281 3.45 -0.14 1.09
N LYS A 282 3.31 -1.43 0.80
CA LYS A 282 2.25 -2.27 1.39
C LYS A 282 2.81 -3.01 2.60
N PRO A 283 2.56 -2.53 3.84
CA PRO A 283 3.25 -3.02 5.03
C PRO A 283 2.77 -4.41 5.47
N LYS A 284 1.61 -4.87 4.98
CA LYS A 284 0.99 -6.15 5.34
C LYS A 284 0.69 -6.23 6.85
N TRP A 285 0.80 -7.42 7.44
CA TRP A 285 0.34 -7.70 8.80
C TRP A 285 1.48 -7.49 9.79
N GLY A 286 1.36 -6.50 10.67
CA GLY A 286 2.34 -6.15 11.69
C GLY A 286 2.23 -6.94 12.99
N PHE A 287 1.56 -8.09 12.99
CA PHE A 287 1.38 -8.92 14.18
C PHE A 287 1.31 -10.42 13.81
N LEU A 288 1.49 -11.28 14.81
CA LEU A 288 1.16 -12.70 14.74
C LEU A 288 -0.13 -12.95 15.54
N PRO A 289 -1.07 -13.77 15.02
CA PRO A 289 -2.21 -14.24 15.79
C PRO A 289 -1.80 -14.78 17.17
N CYS A 290 -2.58 -14.43 18.20
CA CYS A 290 -2.40 -15.04 19.51
C CYS A 290 -2.64 -16.55 19.39
N ILE A 291 -1.78 -17.36 20.00
CA ILE A 291 -1.91 -18.81 19.92
C ILE A 291 -3.28 -19.29 20.44
N ASP A 292 -3.83 -18.62 21.45
CA ASP A 292 -5.15 -18.94 22.04
C ASP A 292 -6.34 -18.49 21.19
N ALA A 293 -6.12 -17.62 20.20
CA ALA A 293 -7.14 -17.23 19.23
C ALA A 293 -7.44 -18.37 18.25
N ILE A 294 -6.45 -19.23 17.98
CA ILE A 294 -6.55 -20.34 17.04
C ILE A 294 -7.10 -21.56 17.78
N PRO A 295 -8.12 -22.26 17.25
CA PRO A 295 -8.68 -23.46 17.89
C PRO A 295 -7.59 -24.48 18.24
N ALA A 296 -7.64 -25.04 19.46
CA ALA A 296 -6.61 -25.97 19.95
C ALA A 296 -6.45 -27.23 19.06
N ALA A 297 -7.49 -27.62 18.35
CA ALA A 297 -7.48 -28.74 17.41
C ALA A 297 -6.90 -28.39 16.03
N SER A 298 -6.62 -27.10 15.75
CA SER A 298 -6.07 -26.70 14.46
C SER A 298 -4.61 -27.13 14.31
N PRO A 299 -4.23 -27.80 13.21
CA PRO A 299 -2.84 -28.13 12.93
C PRO A 299 -1.99 -26.89 12.60
N ASN A 300 -2.62 -25.73 12.40
CA ASN A 300 -1.94 -24.49 11.99
C ASN A 300 -1.51 -23.63 13.20
N ARG A 301 -1.87 -24.02 14.42
CA ARG A 301 -1.72 -23.22 15.64
C ARG A 301 -0.27 -22.77 15.86
N ASP A 302 0.69 -23.68 15.72
CA ASP A 302 2.11 -23.38 15.92
C ASP A 302 2.67 -22.51 14.78
N ILE A 303 2.36 -22.83 13.52
CA ILE A 303 2.93 -22.08 12.39
C ILE A 303 2.39 -20.64 12.31
N LYS A 304 1.11 -20.42 12.62
CA LYS A 304 0.49 -19.09 12.56
C LYS A 304 0.93 -18.18 13.70
N SER A 305 1.29 -18.75 14.85
CA SER A 305 1.87 -18.01 15.98
C SER A 305 3.39 -17.82 15.88
N THR A 306 4.05 -18.41 14.86
CA THR A 306 5.50 -18.39 14.70
C THR A 306 5.98 -17.65 13.44
N TYR A 307 5.24 -17.74 12.34
CA TYR A 307 5.65 -17.17 11.05
C TYR A 307 4.64 -16.15 10.57
N SER A 308 5.12 -15.03 10.01
CA SER A 308 4.23 -14.00 9.49
C SER A 308 3.38 -14.52 8.32
N ARG A 309 2.12 -14.05 8.27
CA ARG A 309 1.17 -14.41 7.21
C ARG A 309 1.71 -14.14 5.82
N TYR A 310 2.56 -13.12 5.66
CA TYR A 310 3.21 -12.78 4.40
C TYR A 310 4.22 -13.86 3.97
N LYS A 311 5.16 -14.24 4.84
CA LYS A 311 6.18 -15.25 4.50
C LYS A 311 5.53 -16.59 4.13
N MET A 312 4.54 -17.05 4.90
CA MET A 312 3.79 -18.26 4.56
C MET A 312 3.10 -18.16 3.19
N HIS A 313 2.55 -16.99 2.85
CA HIS A 313 1.88 -16.78 1.56
C HIS A 313 2.86 -16.77 0.38
N GLN A 314 4.09 -16.28 0.58
CA GLN A 314 5.10 -16.28 -0.48
C GLN A 314 5.48 -17.71 -0.92
N VAL A 315 5.44 -18.68 0.00
CA VAL A 315 5.57 -20.11 -0.35
C VAL A 315 4.44 -20.57 -1.28
N THR A 316 3.19 -20.18 -1.00
CA THR A 316 2.06 -20.51 -1.89
C THR A 316 2.24 -19.91 -3.28
N LYS A 317 2.66 -18.64 -3.39
CA LYS A 317 2.93 -18.02 -4.69
C LYS A 317 4.08 -18.69 -5.46
N ALA A 318 5.12 -19.13 -4.75
CA ALA A 318 6.21 -19.89 -5.36
C ALA A 318 5.68 -21.21 -5.97
N ILE A 319 4.81 -21.92 -5.24
CA ILE A 319 4.16 -23.15 -5.73
C ILE A 319 3.26 -22.86 -6.95
N GLU A 320 2.42 -21.82 -6.89
CA GLU A 320 1.52 -21.43 -8.00
C GLU A 320 2.28 -21.06 -9.28
N SER A 321 3.49 -20.53 -9.14
CA SER A 321 4.36 -20.20 -10.28
C SER A 321 5.21 -21.38 -10.75
N ASN A 322 4.91 -22.61 -10.30
CA ASN A 322 5.69 -23.83 -10.53
C ASN A 322 7.16 -23.72 -10.10
N GLY A 323 7.45 -22.81 -9.17
CA GLY A 323 8.74 -22.65 -8.54
C GLY A 323 8.87 -23.47 -7.24
N SER A 324 10.06 -23.44 -6.67
CA SER A 324 10.32 -23.86 -5.29
C SER A 324 11.04 -22.73 -4.58
N LEU A 325 10.68 -22.47 -3.32
CA LEU A 325 11.36 -21.47 -2.50
C LEU A 325 12.41 -22.19 -1.65
N SER A 326 13.69 -21.82 -1.80
CA SER A 326 14.73 -22.37 -0.95
C SER A 326 14.60 -21.83 0.49
N LEU A 327 15.22 -22.50 1.45
CA LEU A 327 15.25 -22.01 2.83
C LEU A 327 15.96 -20.65 2.94
N GLU A 328 17.07 -20.48 2.21
CA GLU A 328 17.82 -19.22 2.17
C GLU A 328 16.96 -18.08 1.59
N ASP A 329 16.26 -18.34 0.48
CA ASP A 329 15.35 -17.35 -0.11
C ASP A 329 14.21 -16.98 0.85
N PHE A 330 13.66 -17.96 1.57
CA PHE A 330 12.62 -17.73 2.58
C PHE A 330 13.10 -16.84 3.73
N ASP A 331 14.31 -17.08 4.25
CA ASP A 331 14.88 -16.30 5.34
C ASP A 331 15.30 -14.89 4.91
N ALA A 332 15.60 -14.71 3.61
CA ALA A 332 15.90 -13.42 3.01
C ALA A 332 14.66 -12.59 2.61
N LEU A 333 13.45 -13.19 2.65
CA LEU A 333 12.20 -12.50 2.33
C LEU A 333 11.97 -11.28 3.24
N TYR A 334 11.25 -10.31 2.70
CA TYR A 334 10.63 -9.27 3.50
C TYR A 334 9.75 -9.89 4.61
N ASP A 335 10.00 -9.52 5.86
CA ASP A 335 9.12 -9.83 6.99
C ASP A 335 8.43 -8.55 7.47
N PRO A 336 7.09 -8.44 7.39
CA PRO A 336 6.35 -7.33 7.95
C PRO A 336 6.73 -7.03 9.41
N LEU A 337 6.94 -8.05 10.24
CA LEU A 337 7.23 -7.80 11.66
C LEU A 337 8.55 -7.04 11.88
N ASP A 338 9.52 -7.19 10.97
CA ASP A 338 10.76 -6.41 10.98
C ASP A 338 10.49 -4.92 10.64
N LEU A 339 9.53 -4.63 9.74
CA LEU A 339 9.14 -3.25 9.42
C LEU A 339 8.44 -2.56 10.60
N TYR A 340 7.56 -3.29 11.28
CA TYR A 340 6.81 -2.78 12.44
C TYR A 340 7.64 -2.73 13.74
N SER A 341 8.85 -3.29 13.75
CA SER A 341 9.71 -3.27 14.93
C SER A 341 10.20 -1.85 15.27
N PRO A 342 10.32 -1.51 16.56
CA PRO A 342 11.03 -0.30 16.99
C PRO A 342 12.55 -0.41 16.77
N ASP A 343 13.09 -1.62 16.54
CA ASP A 343 14.49 -1.83 16.22
C ASP A 343 14.80 -1.33 14.80
N ILE A 344 15.65 -0.29 14.74
CA ILE A 344 16.11 0.33 13.50
C ILE A 344 16.82 -0.67 12.58
N ALA A 345 17.58 -1.63 13.13
CA ALA A 345 18.30 -2.62 12.33
C ALA A 345 17.32 -3.60 11.66
N ARG A 346 16.26 -4.00 12.36
CA ARG A 346 15.19 -4.82 11.78
C ARG A 346 14.41 -4.06 10.73
N LYS A 347 14.04 -2.80 11.00
CA LYS A 347 13.35 -1.95 10.03
C LYS A 347 14.17 -1.73 8.75
N ARG A 348 15.49 -1.53 8.90
CA ARG A 348 16.45 -1.47 7.80
C ARG A 348 16.43 -2.76 6.97
N LYS A 349 16.57 -3.92 7.62
CA LYS A 349 16.51 -5.24 6.97
C LYS A 349 15.21 -5.41 6.17
N ALA A 350 14.07 -5.00 6.73
CA ALA A 350 12.78 -5.08 6.05
C ALA A 350 12.72 -4.23 4.77
N ILE A 351 13.19 -2.98 4.84
CA ILE A 351 13.21 -2.07 3.68
C ILE A 351 14.20 -2.56 2.62
N GLU A 352 15.36 -3.07 3.02
CA GLU A 352 16.34 -3.68 2.10
C GLU A 352 15.77 -4.92 1.40
N ALA A 353 14.97 -5.73 2.09
CA ALA A 353 14.27 -6.85 1.48
C ALA A 353 13.20 -6.41 0.46
N LEU A 354 12.38 -5.40 0.80
CA LEU A 354 11.42 -4.80 -0.13
C LEU A 354 12.10 -4.28 -1.40
N ARG A 355 13.26 -3.63 -1.26
CA ARG A 355 14.08 -3.17 -2.38
C ARG A 355 14.56 -4.34 -3.23
N ARG A 356 15.10 -5.39 -2.61
CA ARG A 356 15.59 -6.58 -3.33
C ARG A 356 14.46 -7.20 -4.17
N ASP A 357 13.28 -7.34 -3.58
CA ASP A 357 12.09 -7.86 -4.23
C ASP A 357 11.64 -6.95 -5.40
N TRP A 358 11.67 -5.63 -5.21
CA TRP A 358 11.37 -4.66 -6.27
C TRP A 358 12.35 -4.79 -7.45
N HIS A 359 13.65 -4.90 -7.18
CA HIS A 359 14.66 -5.06 -8.24
C HIS A 359 14.57 -6.43 -8.94
N ALA A 360 14.46 -7.52 -8.18
CA ALA A 360 14.39 -8.89 -8.71
C ALA A 360 13.15 -9.08 -9.59
N SER A 361 12.05 -8.43 -9.24
CA SER A 361 10.79 -8.50 -10.00
C SER A 361 10.67 -7.47 -11.12
N GLN A 362 11.72 -6.69 -11.40
CA GLN A 362 11.68 -5.58 -12.36
C GLN A 362 10.52 -4.59 -12.08
N GLY A 363 10.24 -4.35 -10.80
CA GLY A 363 9.18 -3.45 -10.35
C GLY A 363 7.76 -4.00 -10.48
N SER A 364 7.60 -5.29 -10.77
CA SER A 364 6.28 -5.92 -10.88
C SER A 364 5.67 -6.31 -9.52
N THR A 365 6.48 -6.43 -8.46
CA THR A 365 5.95 -6.62 -7.09
C THR A 365 5.15 -5.41 -6.63
N ASN A 366 4.14 -5.65 -5.79
CA ASN A 366 3.22 -4.61 -5.33
C ASN A 366 3.54 -4.11 -3.91
N ASN A 367 4.62 -4.58 -3.29
CA ASN A 367 4.97 -4.22 -1.92
C ASN A 367 5.77 -2.92 -1.80
N LEU A 368 6.51 -2.54 -2.84
CA LEU A 368 7.26 -1.29 -2.93
C LEU A 368 7.08 -0.71 -4.34
N ARG A 369 6.72 0.56 -4.43
CA ARG A 369 6.73 1.30 -5.70
C ARG A 369 7.31 2.69 -5.49
N LEU A 370 7.95 3.19 -6.53
CA LEU A 370 8.51 4.53 -6.58
C LEU A 370 7.79 5.32 -7.67
N PHE A 371 7.49 6.58 -7.37
CA PHE A 371 6.93 7.54 -8.30
C PHE A 371 7.79 8.80 -8.30
N TRP A 372 8.11 9.30 -9.48
CA TRP A 372 8.84 10.54 -9.70
C TRP A 372 7.96 11.48 -10.52
N ASN A 373 7.60 12.63 -9.94
CA ASN A 373 6.77 13.65 -10.61
C ASN A 373 5.48 13.07 -11.23
N GLY A 374 4.76 12.24 -10.46
CA GLY A 374 3.51 11.61 -10.87
C GLY A 374 3.65 10.33 -11.68
N LYS A 375 4.87 9.95 -12.08
CA LYS A 375 5.11 8.79 -12.95
C LYS A 375 5.77 7.63 -12.21
N PRO A 376 5.35 6.37 -12.44
CA PRO A 376 6.02 5.22 -11.83
C PRO A 376 7.46 5.11 -12.34
N VAL A 377 8.41 4.85 -11.45
CA VAL A 377 9.83 4.66 -11.77
C VAL A 377 10.07 3.19 -12.08
N ALA A 378 10.62 2.89 -13.27
CA ALA A 378 11.03 1.54 -13.63
C ALA A 378 12.42 1.24 -13.07
N VAL A 379 12.69 -0.03 -12.75
CA VAL A 379 13.99 -0.47 -12.20
C VAL A 379 15.15 -0.20 -13.16
N ASN A 380 14.89 -0.21 -14.46
CA ASN A 380 15.88 0.01 -15.52
C ASN A 380 15.91 1.46 -16.04
N ASP A 381 15.14 2.38 -15.45
CA ASP A 381 15.15 3.80 -15.80
C ASP A 381 16.31 4.52 -15.10
N ALA A 382 17.51 4.37 -15.67
CA ALA A 382 18.75 4.91 -15.11
C ALA A 382 18.75 6.44 -14.99
N GLU A 383 18.05 7.14 -15.90
CA GLU A 383 17.95 8.60 -15.90
C GLU A 383 17.12 9.07 -14.71
N THR A 384 15.89 8.58 -14.58
CA THR A 384 15.01 8.93 -13.46
C THR A 384 15.63 8.50 -12.12
N LEU A 385 16.25 7.32 -12.04
CA LEU A 385 16.95 6.89 -10.82
C LEU A 385 18.12 7.81 -10.47
N SER A 386 18.84 8.34 -11.45
CA SER A 386 19.89 9.34 -11.20
C SER A 386 19.32 10.66 -10.69
N ASP A 387 18.14 11.07 -11.17
CA ASP A 387 17.46 12.27 -10.70
C ASP A 387 16.98 12.12 -9.26
N VAL A 388 16.36 10.98 -8.94
CA VAL A 388 15.98 10.62 -7.57
C VAL A 388 17.22 10.61 -6.66
N ALA A 389 18.35 10.05 -7.13
CA ALA A 389 19.58 10.00 -6.35
C ALA A 389 20.11 11.40 -6.01
N ARG A 390 20.12 12.29 -7.01
CA ARG A 390 20.51 13.69 -6.83
C ARG A 390 19.55 14.43 -5.91
N PHE A 391 18.25 14.15 -6.05
CA PHE A 391 17.21 14.70 -5.19
C PHE A 391 17.42 14.28 -3.74
N LEU A 392 17.78 13.04 -3.44
CA LEU A 392 18.05 12.62 -2.05
C LEU A 392 19.39 13.17 -1.52
N ALA A 393 20.46 13.15 -2.33
CA ALA A 393 21.81 13.54 -1.92
C ALA A 393 21.96 15.01 -1.51
N ARG A 394 21.16 15.92 -2.08
CA ARG A 394 21.17 17.38 -1.77
C ARG A 394 20.86 17.70 -0.29
N GLN A 395 20.35 16.75 0.49
CA GLN A 395 20.17 16.88 1.95
C GLN A 395 21.49 17.00 2.73
N GLN A 396 22.62 16.56 2.17
CA GLN A 396 23.87 16.40 2.93
C GLN A 396 24.96 17.43 2.58
N GLY A 397 24.68 18.46 1.78
CA GLY A 397 25.69 19.46 1.38
C GLY A 397 26.90 18.88 0.62
N ARG A 398 26.74 17.70 0.01
CA ARG A 398 27.81 16.97 -0.70
C ARG A 398 27.79 17.28 -2.20
N GLU A 399 28.95 17.59 -2.77
CA GLU A 399 29.14 17.81 -4.21
C GLU A 399 28.79 16.57 -5.05
N ASN A 400 28.42 16.83 -6.32
CA ASN A 400 27.96 15.87 -7.33
C ASN A 400 28.85 14.60 -7.40
N PRO A 401 28.36 13.42 -6.96
CA PRO A 401 29.06 12.17 -7.20
C PRO A 401 28.91 11.71 -8.66
N SER A 402 29.89 10.96 -9.15
CA SER A 402 29.84 10.34 -10.49
C SER A 402 28.67 9.35 -10.64
N VAL A 403 28.11 9.26 -11.85
CA VAL A 403 26.86 8.53 -12.19
C VAL A 403 26.86 7.06 -11.73
N THR A 404 28.00 6.38 -11.71
CA THR A 404 28.12 4.94 -11.37
C THR A 404 28.23 4.66 -9.86
N GLN A 405 28.65 5.63 -9.04
CA GLN A 405 28.57 5.52 -7.57
C GLN A 405 27.16 5.82 -7.02
N ASN A 406 26.24 6.26 -7.87
CA ASN A 406 24.94 6.81 -7.46
C ASN A 406 23.88 5.76 -7.11
N THR A 407 23.87 4.57 -7.72
CA THR A 407 22.77 3.61 -7.50
C THR A 407 22.81 2.96 -6.12
N VAL A 408 23.98 2.53 -5.63
CA VAL A 408 24.08 1.94 -4.27
C VAL A 408 23.81 3.01 -3.21
N LYS A 409 24.37 4.21 -3.38
CA LYS A 409 24.21 5.34 -2.46
C LYS A 409 22.77 5.87 -2.42
N LEU A 410 22.08 5.97 -3.57
CA LEU A 410 20.65 6.27 -3.67
C LEU A 410 19.83 5.37 -2.75
N LEU A 411 20.17 4.09 -2.71
CA LEU A 411 19.39 3.09 -2.02
C LEU A 411 19.60 3.17 -0.51
N ASP A 412 20.81 3.50 -0.05
CA ASP A 412 21.06 3.78 1.37
C ASP A 412 20.37 5.06 1.84
N ASP A 413 20.34 6.10 1.00
CA ASP A 413 19.64 7.35 1.28
C ASP A 413 18.12 7.12 1.35
N LEU A 414 17.55 6.32 0.43
CA LEU A 414 16.13 5.93 0.43
C LEU A 414 15.76 5.14 1.69
N VAL A 415 16.58 4.16 2.07
CA VAL A 415 16.38 3.36 3.29
C VAL A 415 16.40 4.26 4.52
N SER A 416 17.37 5.17 4.60
CA SER A 416 17.51 6.08 5.75
C SER A 416 16.34 7.05 5.86
N LEU A 417 15.88 7.59 4.72
CA LEU A 417 14.67 8.41 4.63
C LEU A 417 13.44 7.67 5.15
N LEU A 418 13.21 6.44 4.68
CA LEU A 418 12.05 5.64 5.08
C LEU A 418 12.11 5.26 6.57
N ILE A 419 13.28 4.90 7.09
CA ILE A 419 13.45 4.61 8.53
C ILE A 419 13.09 5.85 9.35
N SER A 420 13.61 7.02 8.97
CA SER A 420 13.34 8.28 9.67
C SER A 420 11.85 8.60 9.65
N GLU A 421 11.22 8.56 8.47
CA GLU A 421 9.81 8.89 8.31
C GLU A 421 8.89 7.91 9.06
N LEU A 422 9.10 6.60 8.88
CA LEU A 422 8.26 5.56 9.49
C LEU A 422 8.49 5.39 11.00
N SER A 423 9.56 5.98 11.55
CA SER A 423 9.83 6.01 12.99
C SER A 423 9.40 7.33 13.63
N THR A 424 8.90 8.30 12.86
CA THR A 424 8.44 9.58 13.38
C THR A 424 7.06 9.42 14.04
N PRO A 425 6.88 9.81 15.31
CA PRO A 425 5.57 9.80 15.95
C PRO A 425 4.66 10.86 15.33
N ARG A 426 3.60 10.42 14.63
CA ARG A 426 2.64 11.29 13.90
C ARG A 426 1.19 11.09 14.33
N VAL A 427 0.93 10.08 15.16
CA VAL A 427 -0.41 9.75 15.64
C VAL A 427 -0.52 10.20 17.08
N PRO A 428 -1.50 11.08 17.42
CA PRO A 428 -1.77 11.46 18.79
C PRO A 428 -2.08 10.23 19.66
N PRO A 429 -1.77 10.29 20.97
CA PRO A 429 -2.07 9.19 21.86
C PRO A 429 -3.59 8.94 21.91
N ALA A 430 -3.98 7.66 21.96
CA ALA A 430 -5.40 7.28 22.08
C ALA A 430 -6.03 7.73 23.41
N LYS A 431 -5.22 7.98 24.44
CA LYS A 431 -5.63 8.51 25.74
C LYS A 431 -4.86 9.80 26.01
N ALA A 432 -5.49 10.79 26.66
CA ALA A 432 -4.90 12.10 26.92
C ALA A 432 -3.56 12.07 27.70
N SER A 433 -3.26 10.97 28.41
CA SER A 433 -2.01 10.76 29.16
C SER A 433 -0.96 9.90 28.43
N GLY A 434 -1.24 9.44 27.20
CA GLY A 434 -0.33 8.60 26.42
C GLY A 434 0.74 9.40 25.67
N GLN A 435 1.74 8.69 25.15
CA GLN A 435 2.72 9.28 24.22
C GLN A 435 2.22 9.14 22.77
N PRO A 436 2.53 10.11 21.88
CA PRO A 436 2.32 9.94 20.44
C PRO A 436 3.01 8.66 19.94
N CYS A 437 2.42 8.01 18.94
CA CYS A 437 2.98 6.81 18.33
C CYS A 437 3.21 6.99 16.83
N THR A 438 3.96 6.06 16.23
CA THR A 438 4.19 6.05 14.79
C THR A 438 2.95 5.55 14.05
N VAL A 439 2.90 5.79 12.74
CA VAL A 439 1.84 5.24 11.87
C VAL A 439 1.84 3.71 11.90
N LEU A 440 3.02 3.10 11.96
CA LEU A 440 3.16 1.65 12.04
C LEU A 440 2.63 1.09 13.36
N ASP A 441 2.94 1.74 14.50
CA ASP A 441 2.40 1.33 15.81
C ASP A 441 0.87 1.33 15.80
N ARG A 442 0.28 2.41 15.25
CA ARG A 442 -1.18 2.53 15.16
C ARG A 442 -1.77 1.44 14.27
N LEU A 443 -1.18 1.17 13.12
CA LEU A 443 -1.63 0.11 12.22
C LEU A 443 -1.53 -1.27 12.86
N ALA A 444 -0.41 -1.62 13.51
CA ALA A 444 -0.25 -2.91 14.19
C ALA A 444 -1.29 -3.09 15.31
N PHE A 445 -1.54 -2.04 16.10
CA PHE A 445 -2.58 -2.04 17.12
C PHE A 445 -3.97 -2.29 16.52
N LEU A 446 -4.34 -1.57 15.45
CA LEU A 446 -5.65 -1.73 14.80
C LEU A 446 -5.79 -3.12 14.17
N GLN A 447 -4.79 -3.59 13.43
CA GLN A 447 -4.81 -4.90 12.78
C GLN A 447 -5.04 -6.03 13.80
N SER A 448 -4.33 -6.01 14.94
CA SER A 448 -4.41 -7.03 15.98
C SER A 448 -5.67 -6.90 16.86
N SER A 449 -6.01 -5.69 17.32
CA SER A 449 -7.15 -5.47 18.23
C SER A 449 -8.50 -5.68 17.55
N LEU A 450 -8.55 -5.52 16.22
CA LEU A 450 -9.72 -5.80 15.40
C LEU A 450 -9.76 -7.24 14.87
N ASP A 451 -8.68 -8.01 15.00
CA ASP A 451 -8.66 -9.44 14.68
C ASP A 451 -8.14 -10.29 15.86
N PRO A 452 -8.89 -10.32 16.97
CA PRO A 452 -8.45 -11.04 18.17
C PRO A 452 -8.61 -12.56 18.07
N LEU A 453 -9.41 -13.05 17.12
CA LEU A 453 -9.75 -14.48 16.99
C LEU A 453 -9.02 -15.18 15.85
N ASP A 454 -8.33 -14.44 14.98
CA ASP A 454 -7.91 -14.95 13.68
C ASP A 454 -9.12 -15.49 12.86
N VAL A 455 -8.92 -15.75 11.57
CA VAL A 455 -9.99 -16.29 10.72
C VAL A 455 -10.42 -17.70 11.14
N GLU A 456 -9.56 -18.49 11.78
CA GLU A 456 -9.89 -19.83 12.26
C GLU A 456 -10.73 -19.80 13.53
N GLY A 457 -10.41 -18.95 14.50
CA GLY A 457 -11.24 -18.77 15.69
C GLY A 457 -12.59 -18.14 15.33
N LEU A 458 -12.62 -17.22 14.36
CA LEU A 458 -13.86 -16.67 13.83
C LEU A 458 -14.71 -17.74 13.12
N ALA A 459 -14.08 -18.62 12.34
CA ALA A 459 -14.77 -19.74 11.69
C ALA A 459 -15.34 -20.76 12.70
N GLU A 460 -14.61 -21.01 13.80
CA GLU A 460 -15.10 -21.84 14.90
C GLU A 460 -16.34 -21.24 15.54
N LEU A 461 -16.31 -19.95 15.88
CA LEU A 461 -17.45 -19.25 16.47
C LEU A 461 -18.66 -19.23 15.51
N TRP A 462 -18.43 -19.01 14.22
CA TRP A 462 -19.49 -19.07 13.20
C TRP A 462 -20.13 -20.46 13.10
N ARG A 463 -19.31 -21.52 13.11
CA ARG A 463 -19.80 -22.90 13.06
C ARG A 463 -20.63 -23.24 14.28
N GLN A 464 -20.23 -22.81 15.47
CA GLN A 464 -21.00 -23.01 16.70
C GLN A 464 -22.36 -22.32 16.65
N ALA A 465 -22.42 -21.11 16.07
CA ALA A 465 -23.66 -20.34 15.98
C ALA A 465 -24.60 -20.80 14.85
N THR A 466 -24.06 -21.26 13.72
CA THR A 466 -24.84 -21.49 12.49
C THR A 466 -24.85 -22.94 12.00
N GLY A 467 -24.00 -23.80 12.55
CA GLY A 467 -23.76 -25.16 12.05
C GLY A 467 -22.97 -25.23 10.74
N SER A 468 -22.53 -24.10 10.16
CA SER A 468 -21.83 -24.08 8.87
C SER A 468 -20.31 -24.01 9.02
N ASP A 469 -19.60 -24.84 8.25
CA ASP A 469 -18.13 -24.80 8.15
C ASP A 469 -17.59 -23.68 7.26
N LYS A 470 -18.49 -22.99 6.53
CA LYS A 470 -18.15 -21.91 5.60
C LYS A 470 -18.55 -20.58 6.20
N LEU A 471 -17.56 -19.75 6.51
CA LEU A 471 -17.76 -18.45 7.12
C LEU A 471 -18.59 -17.53 6.20
N GLY A 472 -19.63 -16.91 6.75
CA GLY A 472 -20.55 -16.04 6.01
C GLY A 472 -21.60 -16.78 5.16
N VAL A 473 -21.70 -18.11 5.28
CA VAL A 473 -22.75 -18.92 4.63
C VAL A 473 -23.51 -19.68 5.71
N ALA A 474 -24.81 -19.45 5.86
CA ALA A 474 -25.64 -20.23 6.79
C ALA A 474 -25.82 -21.66 6.28
N ALA A 475 -25.92 -22.63 7.20
CA ALA A 475 -26.20 -24.02 6.82
C ALA A 475 -27.61 -24.09 6.19
N SER A 476 -27.73 -24.69 5.01
CA SER A 476 -29.03 -24.99 4.42
C SER A 476 -29.72 -26.03 5.30
N SER A 477 -30.77 -25.65 6.03
CA SER A 477 -31.56 -26.57 6.84
C SER A 477 -32.17 -27.65 5.94
N SER A 478 -31.67 -28.87 6.05
CA SER A 478 -32.37 -30.05 5.56
C SER A 478 -33.59 -30.28 6.47
N HIS A 479 -34.79 -30.04 5.94
CA HIS A 479 -36.08 -30.54 6.43
C HIS A 479 -36.23 -30.70 7.97
N ASP A 480 -36.47 -29.60 8.69
CA ASP A 480 -37.66 -29.47 9.55
C ASP A 480 -37.73 -28.08 10.23
N SER A 481 -38.95 -27.57 10.21
CA SER A 481 -39.54 -26.36 10.80
C SER A 481 -38.76 -25.48 11.80
N SER A 482 -38.75 -24.19 11.47
CA SER A 482 -38.91 -23.00 12.33
C SER A 482 -37.90 -22.75 13.46
N THR A 483 -36.94 -21.83 13.22
CA THR A 483 -36.55 -20.66 14.06
C THR A 483 -35.08 -20.21 13.92
N ALA A 484 -34.23 -20.90 13.16
CA ALA A 484 -32.86 -20.40 12.92
C ALA A 484 -32.85 -19.39 11.76
N SER A 485 -33.17 -18.13 12.04
CA SER A 485 -32.85 -17.00 11.16
C SER A 485 -31.35 -17.01 10.89
N SER A 486 -30.92 -16.88 9.64
CA SER A 486 -29.51 -16.58 9.36
C SER A 486 -29.16 -15.29 10.13
N PRO A 487 -28.03 -15.22 10.85
CA PRO A 487 -27.65 -14.00 11.55
C PRO A 487 -27.61 -12.85 10.54
N ALA A 488 -28.28 -11.74 10.88
CA ALA A 488 -28.24 -10.54 10.07
C ALA A 488 -26.79 -10.04 10.03
N MET A 489 -26.23 -9.88 8.83
CA MET A 489 -24.81 -9.55 8.66
C MET A 489 -24.61 -8.03 8.67
N PRO A 490 -23.44 -7.52 9.11
CA PRO A 490 -23.18 -6.09 9.08
C PRO A 490 -23.07 -5.64 7.63
N ASP A 491 -24.08 -4.93 7.17
CA ASP A 491 -24.16 -4.40 5.82
C ASP A 491 -24.25 -2.87 5.79
N THR A 492 -24.21 -2.20 6.94
CA THR A 492 -24.17 -0.73 7.04
C THR A 492 -23.06 -0.21 7.95
N VAL A 493 -22.60 1.01 7.68
CA VAL A 493 -21.61 1.73 8.49
C VAL A 493 -22.07 1.95 9.93
N GLU A 494 -23.36 2.27 10.14
CA GLU A 494 -23.92 2.48 11.48
C GLU A 494 -23.78 1.22 12.33
N THR A 495 -24.06 0.06 11.74
CA THR A 495 -24.02 -1.22 12.45
C THR A 495 -22.58 -1.66 12.70
N LEU A 496 -21.67 -1.40 11.75
CA LEU A 496 -20.22 -1.57 11.97
C LEU A 496 -19.71 -0.67 13.11
N ARG A 497 -20.09 0.61 13.11
CA ARG A 497 -19.68 1.60 14.12
C ARG A 497 -20.12 1.16 15.52
N ALA A 498 -21.34 0.65 15.66
CA ALA A 498 -21.85 0.13 16.94
C ALA A 498 -21.03 -1.05 17.48
N CYS A 499 -20.33 -1.81 16.63
CA CYS A 499 -19.46 -2.91 17.03
C CYS A 499 -18.05 -2.51 17.45
N LEU A 500 -17.73 -1.22 17.31
CA LEU A 500 -16.41 -0.63 17.52
C LEU A 500 -16.45 0.44 18.62
N ASP A 501 -17.51 0.45 19.42
CA ASP A 501 -17.79 1.42 20.47
C ASP A 501 -16.67 1.55 21.50
N ASP A 502 -15.96 0.46 21.80
CA ASP A 502 -14.80 0.42 22.70
C ASP A 502 -13.51 0.99 22.09
N LEU A 503 -13.41 1.07 20.76
CA LEU A 503 -12.22 1.56 20.04
C LEU A 503 -12.41 2.97 19.45
N LEU A 504 -13.65 3.42 19.31
CA LEU A 504 -13.99 4.72 18.79
C LEU A 504 -14.17 5.75 19.92
N PRO A 505 -13.94 7.05 19.66
CA PRO A 505 -14.25 8.09 20.64
C PRO A 505 -15.73 8.07 21.03
N PRO A 506 -16.07 8.25 22.32
CA PRO A 506 -17.46 8.24 22.77
C PRO A 506 -18.24 9.39 22.13
N THR A 507 -19.35 9.06 21.48
CA THR A 507 -20.38 10.04 21.09
C THR A 507 -21.41 10.14 22.24
N LEU A 508 -21.72 11.36 22.68
CA LEU A 508 -22.70 11.69 23.74
C LEU A 508 -24.04 10.92 23.65
N PRO A 509 -24.83 10.87 24.73
CA PRO A 509 -24.63 10.08 25.95
C PRO A 509 -25.06 8.61 25.77
N GLU A 510 -24.34 7.74 26.48
CA GLU A 510 -24.58 6.30 26.76
C GLU A 510 -25.75 5.64 26.03
N SER A 511 -25.46 4.98 24.92
CA SER A 511 -26.30 3.87 24.47
C SER A 511 -26.21 2.76 25.53
N PRO A 512 -27.34 2.16 25.95
CA PRO A 512 -27.33 1.14 27.00
C PRO A 512 -26.35 0.03 26.65
N GLN A 513 -25.47 -0.30 27.60
CA GLN A 513 -24.53 -1.41 27.49
C GLN A 513 -25.30 -2.67 27.09
N ALA A 514 -25.18 -3.05 25.83
CA ALA A 514 -25.74 -4.28 25.34
C ALA A 514 -24.92 -5.42 25.97
N ASN A 515 -25.43 -5.99 27.06
CA ASN A 515 -25.12 -7.37 27.43
C ASN A 515 -25.54 -8.24 26.25
N GLY A 516 -24.62 -8.38 25.29
CA GLY A 516 -24.90 -8.94 23.98
C GLY A 516 -25.19 -10.42 24.08
N THR A 517 -26.23 -10.86 23.36
CA THR A 517 -26.45 -12.28 23.09
C THR A 517 -25.23 -12.87 22.37
N ALA A 518 -25.11 -14.20 22.31
CA ALA A 518 -24.04 -14.86 21.56
C ALA A 518 -24.00 -14.40 20.09
N GLU A 519 -25.17 -14.11 19.51
CA GLU A 519 -25.31 -13.54 18.16
C GLU A 519 -24.69 -12.14 18.06
N SER A 520 -24.95 -11.25 19.03
CA SER A 520 -24.34 -9.91 19.07
C SER A 520 -22.82 -9.97 19.20
N GLN A 521 -22.28 -10.98 19.89
CA GLN A 521 -20.82 -11.16 20.01
C GLN A 521 -20.19 -11.65 18.70
N LEU A 522 -20.80 -12.65 18.04
CA LEU A 522 -20.35 -13.11 16.72
C LEU A 522 -20.36 -11.95 15.71
N PHE A 523 -21.45 -11.20 15.67
CA PHE A 523 -21.59 -10.03 14.81
C PHE A 523 -20.48 -9.00 15.06
N ARG A 524 -20.21 -8.67 16.33
CA ARG A 524 -19.11 -7.78 16.71
C ARG A 524 -17.76 -8.28 16.20
N HIS A 525 -17.46 -9.58 16.33
CA HIS A 525 -16.20 -10.13 15.84
C HIS A 525 -16.07 -10.11 14.31
N ILE A 526 -17.16 -10.37 13.58
CA ILE A 526 -17.17 -10.27 12.11
C ILE A 526 -16.91 -8.84 11.66
N SER A 527 -17.62 -7.87 12.23
CA SER A 527 -17.45 -6.44 11.94
C SER A 527 -16.00 -6.01 12.15
N ARG A 528 -15.41 -6.37 13.29
CA ARG A 528 -14.01 -6.08 13.60
C ARG A 528 -13.06 -6.74 12.60
N PHE A 529 -13.27 -8.01 12.27
CA PHE A 529 -12.43 -8.73 11.32
C PHE A 529 -12.43 -8.10 9.91
N LEU A 530 -13.58 -7.65 9.43
CA LEU A 530 -13.70 -6.95 8.14
C LEU A 530 -12.93 -5.62 8.14
N VAL A 531 -13.03 -4.84 9.22
CA VAL A 531 -12.28 -3.59 9.38
C VAL A 531 -10.78 -3.85 9.55
N SER A 532 -10.37 -4.89 10.31
CA SER A 532 -8.98 -5.34 10.39
C SER A 532 -8.41 -5.67 9.00
N SER A 533 -9.21 -6.36 8.18
CA SER A 533 -8.84 -6.74 6.81
C SER A 533 -8.60 -5.53 5.90
N THR A 534 -9.23 -4.38 6.19
CA THR A 534 -8.91 -3.10 5.53
C THR A 534 -7.51 -2.61 5.89
N PHE A 535 -7.15 -2.58 7.18
CA PHE A 535 -5.82 -2.13 7.61
C PHE A 535 -4.68 -3.11 7.26
N LYS A 536 -4.99 -4.40 7.05
CA LYS A 536 -4.04 -5.43 6.61
C LYS A 536 -3.65 -5.31 5.12
N ASP A 537 -4.55 -4.75 4.32
CA ASP A 537 -4.41 -4.63 2.86
C ASP A 537 -4.07 -3.19 2.39
N CYS A 538 -3.99 -2.23 3.31
CA CYS A 538 -3.72 -0.83 3.00
C CYS A 538 -2.30 -0.60 2.44
N SER A 539 -2.06 0.62 1.96
CA SER A 539 -0.73 1.07 1.54
C SER A 539 -0.37 2.37 2.27
N ILE A 540 0.92 2.53 2.56
CA ILE A 540 1.51 3.76 3.11
C ILE A 540 2.20 4.48 1.95
N MET A 541 1.86 5.73 1.74
CA MET A 541 2.47 6.63 0.76
C MET A 541 3.34 7.65 1.49
N VAL A 542 4.63 7.66 1.21
CA VAL A 542 5.57 8.66 1.71
C VAL A 542 5.89 9.61 0.57
N ARG A 543 5.40 10.85 0.68
CA ARG A 543 5.67 11.93 -0.27
C ARG A 543 6.83 12.78 0.24
N CYS A 544 7.76 13.13 -0.64
CA CYS A 544 8.96 13.88 -0.33
C CYS A 544 9.15 15.04 -1.31
N ASN A 545 9.34 16.23 -0.76
CA ASN A 545 9.55 17.47 -1.50
C ASN A 545 10.66 18.30 -0.86
N ARG A 546 11.13 19.33 -1.57
CA ARG A 546 12.03 20.32 -0.95
C ARG A 546 11.23 21.41 -0.27
N ASP A 547 11.66 21.88 0.89
CA ASP A 547 10.98 23.03 1.51
C ASP A 547 11.13 24.24 0.55
N PRO A 548 10.03 24.86 0.09
CA PRO A 548 10.10 26.06 -0.75
C PRO A 548 10.89 27.21 -0.11
N LYS A 549 10.87 27.31 1.22
CA LYS A 549 11.60 28.33 1.99
C LYS A 549 13.05 27.93 2.27
N ASN A 550 13.32 26.62 2.33
CA ASN A 550 14.64 26.08 2.57
C ASN A 550 14.93 24.89 1.63
N PRO A 551 15.34 25.13 0.36
CA PRO A 551 15.51 24.05 -0.63
C PRO A 551 16.51 22.95 -0.25
N SER A 552 17.38 23.20 0.73
CA SER A 552 18.31 22.21 1.29
C SER A 552 17.62 21.16 2.18
N GLU A 553 16.47 21.52 2.73
CA GLU A 553 15.64 20.68 3.60
C GLU A 553 14.61 19.91 2.78
N MET A 554 14.21 18.75 3.28
CA MET A 554 13.27 17.84 2.65
C MET A 554 12.10 17.70 3.59
N VAL A 555 10.90 17.97 3.07
CA VAL A 555 9.66 17.83 3.80
C VAL A 555 9.03 16.51 3.37
N THR A 556 8.66 15.71 4.36
CA THR A 556 8.00 14.43 4.16
C THR A 556 6.57 14.47 4.66
N LYS A 557 5.66 13.82 3.92
CA LYS A 557 4.28 13.61 4.32
C LYS A 557 3.91 12.15 4.14
N THR A 558 3.26 11.59 5.15
CA THR A 558 2.76 10.21 5.12
C THR A 558 1.25 10.22 4.95
N LYS A 559 0.77 9.43 3.99
CA LYS A 559 -0.65 9.15 3.75
C LYS A 559 -0.91 7.64 3.77
N ILE A 560 -2.11 7.23 4.12
CA ILE A 560 -2.57 5.84 4.07
C ILE A 560 -3.72 5.76 3.07
N ILE A 561 -3.62 4.80 2.15
CA ILE A 561 -4.56 4.58 1.06
C ILE A 561 -5.02 3.12 1.02
N ASP A 562 -5.94 2.79 0.12
CA ASP A 562 -6.53 1.45 -0.04
C ASP A 562 -7.32 0.99 1.20
N LEU A 563 -8.04 1.93 1.82
CA LEU A 563 -8.82 1.73 3.07
C LEU A 563 -10.30 1.39 2.83
N ASP A 564 -10.63 0.76 1.70
CA ASP A 564 -12.01 0.42 1.37
C ASP A 564 -12.62 -0.60 2.33
N MET A 565 -13.92 -0.46 2.58
CA MET A 565 -14.71 -1.44 3.32
C MET A 565 -14.67 -2.82 2.63
N LYS A 566 -14.45 -3.88 3.41
CA LYS A 566 -14.49 -5.26 2.89
C LYS A 566 -15.91 -5.81 3.02
N PRO A 567 -16.52 -6.30 1.92
CA PRO A 567 -17.86 -6.85 2.00
C PRO A 567 -17.84 -8.21 2.71
N VAL A 568 -18.93 -8.50 3.43
CA VAL A 568 -19.18 -9.77 4.12
C VAL A 568 -18.99 -10.99 3.20
N SER A 569 -19.33 -10.87 1.91
CA SER A 569 -19.16 -11.94 0.91
C SER A 569 -17.71 -12.42 0.74
N LYS A 570 -16.71 -11.66 1.21
CA LYS A 570 -15.30 -12.08 1.20
C LYS A 570 -14.93 -13.04 2.34
N LEU A 571 -15.74 -13.20 3.37
CA LEU A 571 -15.40 -14.03 4.54
C LEU A 571 -15.03 -15.47 4.17
N ALA A 572 -15.85 -16.13 3.34
CA ALA A 572 -15.57 -17.47 2.85
C ALA A 572 -14.24 -17.55 2.07
N LYS A 573 -13.93 -16.50 1.30
CA LYS A 573 -12.66 -16.41 0.57
C LYS A 573 -11.48 -16.23 1.52
N PHE A 574 -11.60 -15.40 2.56
CA PHE A 574 -10.54 -15.24 3.56
C PHE A 574 -10.24 -16.57 4.26
N GLN A 575 -11.28 -17.28 4.69
CA GLN A 575 -11.16 -18.61 5.29
C GLN A 575 -10.49 -19.62 4.34
N ALA A 576 -10.89 -19.66 3.06
CA ALA A 576 -10.30 -20.56 2.08
C ALA A 576 -8.82 -20.24 1.80
N THR A 577 -8.50 -18.95 1.61
CA THR A 577 -7.13 -18.48 1.34
C THR A 577 -6.20 -18.78 2.51
N ASP A 578 -6.70 -18.69 3.74
CA ASP A 578 -5.93 -19.03 4.93
C ASP A 578 -5.62 -20.52 5.05
N ARG A 579 -6.63 -21.37 4.84
CA ARG A 579 -6.44 -22.84 4.79
C ARG A 579 -5.43 -23.26 3.72
N GLU A 580 -5.53 -22.68 2.53
CA GLU A 580 -4.61 -22.95 1.42
C GLU A 580 -3.18 -22.58 1.78
N VAL A 581 -2.98 -21.36 2.31
CA VAL A 581 -1.63 -20.89 2.67
C VAL A 581 -1.01 -21.74 3.77
N CYS A 582 -1.77 -22.06 4.83
CA CYS A 582 -1.26 -22.91 5.90
C CYS A 582 -0.93 -24.32 5.40
N SER A 583 -1.81 -24.92 4.58
CA SER A 583 -1.58 -26.24 4.00
C SER A 583 -0.32 -26.29 3.12
N ASN A 584 -0.15 -25.30 2.25
CA ASN A 584 1.02 -25.18 1.38
C ASN A 584 2.30 -24.96 2.20
N PHE A 585 2.24 -24.12 3.23
CA PHE A 585 3.37 -23.85 4.11
C PHE A 585 3.81 -25.09 4.90
N LEU A 586 2.86 -25.84 5.48
CA LEU A 586 3.16 -27.10 6.18
C LEU A 586 3.81 -28.13 5.23
N ARG A 587 3.28 -28.28 4.01
CA ARG A 587 3.88 -29.18 2.99
C ARG A 587 5.30 -28.77 2.62
N TRP A 588 5.53 -27.48 2.41
CA TRP A 588 6.86 -26.96 2.10
C TRP A 588 7.82 -27.17 3.28
N MET A 589 7.41 -26.82 4.50
CA MET A 589 8.23 -26.98 5.71
C MET A 589 8.61 -28.44 5.96
N ALA A 590 7.69 -29.39 5.72
CA ALA A 590 7.97 -30.82 5.83
C ALA A 590 8.97 -31.34 4.76
N SER A 591 9.17 -30.60 3.67
CA SER A 591 10.15 -30.94 2.63
C SER A 591 11.56 -30.40 2.91
N LEU A 592 11.72 -29.52 3.90
CA LEU A 592 13.00 -28.89 4.22
C LEU A 592 13.87 -29.80 5.10
N PRO A 593 15.21 -29.71 4.98
CA PRO A 593 16.13 -30.43 5.86
C PRO A 593 16.13 -29.90 7.29
N GLN A 594 15.69 -28.66 7.50
CA GLN A 594 15.64 -28.00 8.80
C GLN A 594 14.52 -26.95 8.83
N THR A 595 14.06 -26.63 10.04
CA THR A 595 13.01 -25.64 10.28
C THR A 595 13.49 -24.23 9.90
N PRO A 596 12.67 -23.43 9.20
CA PRO A 596 13.03 -22.06 8.86
C PRO A 596 13.09 -21.13 10.07
N ALA A 597 13.76 -19.99 9.92
CA ALA A 597 13.86 -19.03 11.01
C ALA A 597 12.46 -18.45 11.34
N PRO A 598 12.07 -18.45 12.64
CA PRO A 598 10.80 -17.88 13.05
C PRO A 598 10.76 -16.38 12.81
N SER A 599 9.57 -15.83 12.59
CA SER A 599 9.39 -14.38 12.56
C SER A 599 9.56 -13.82 13.97
N VAL A 600 10.22 -12.67 14.10
CA VAL A 600 10.42 -12.01 15.40
C VAL A 600 9.30 -11.00 15.60
N VAL A 601 8.56 -11.07 16.70
CA VAL A 601 7.50 -10.08 16.98
C VAL A 601 8.10 -8.68 17.24
N PRO A 602 7.39 -7.58 16.88
CA PRO A 602 7.85 -6.21 17.07
C PRO A 602 8.27 -5.87 18.50
#